data_AF-A0A6N6KQ13-F1
#
_entry.id   AF-A0A6N6KQ13-F1
#
_cell.length_a   1.000
_cell.length_b   1.000
_cell.length_c   1.000
_cell.angle_alpha   90.00
_cell.angle_beta   90.00
_cell.angle_gamma   90.00
#
_symmetry.space_group_name_H-M   'P 1'
#
loop_
_entity.id
_entity.type
_entity.pdbx_description
1 polymer ?
#
loop_
_entity_poly.entity_id
_entity_poly.type
_entity_poly.pdbx_seq_one_letter_code
_entity_poly.pdbx_strand_id
1 'polypeptide(L)'
;MTTHSQNIFVFDQNKCVGCNACSVACMNENGVDPALPWRNVYAAPAEKPELPLFYLSLSCNHCEDAPCMKGCPALAYSRDDITGAVLHHADKCIGCQYCTWTCPFDAPKYNASKGIVEKCTFCNHRLLEGRKPACAELCPVGALDVEQTIFSRKDSWESSPVPVDVGSKIKIIPLEEGRKGPRMDLSLFTDLQPAVVQPVPTKISAKKEWPLLIFTLLVAAMTGIYASGITSSFGQSQKLGFVGIGVIAAVFSLLHLGKKQRAWRAILNVRGSWLSREILFFGLFLGSLTVDLLLFDLPDWLVILMGAGMLLSIDMLYQTATWRWKTKVHSAQVLWIALSLFFLLKGMLPAFGIIGFLRILLYFYRKTTPEARGQFMAWMRVTCLAGTVVFGFYQSIEIALILFAAGEILDRVEFYNELKVSHPQEEIVAS
;
A
#
# COMPACT_ATOMS: atom_id res chain seq x y z
N MET A 1 23.39 -5.78 17.06
CA MET A 1 24.19 -5.61 15.84
C MET A 1 24.58 -7.01 15.39
N THR A 2 24.17 -7.41 14.19
CA THR A 2 24.53 -8.72 13.62
C THR A 2 26.01 -8.69 13.25
N THR A 3 26.83 -9.51 13.92
CA THR A 3 28.29 -9.60 13.73
C THR A 3 28.70 -10.48 12.54
N HIS A 4 27.75 -10.78 11.65
CA HIS A 4 27.95 -11.70 10.53
C HIS A 4 28.03 -10.94 9.21
N SER A 5 28.92 -11.39 8.32
CA SER A 5 29.03 -10.88 6.96
C SER A 5 27.72 -11.11 6.20
N GLN A 6 27.25 -10.09 5.49
CA GLN A 6 26.04 -10.16 4.67
C GLN A 6 26.36 -9.77 3.22
N ASN A 7 25.65 -10.38 2.27
CA ASN A 7 25.71 -9.96 0.87
C ASN A 7 24.98 -8.63 0.69
N ILE A 8 25.61 -7.68 0.02
CA ILE A 8 25.02 -6.41 -0.40
C ILE A 8 25.25 -6.19 -1.89
N PHE A 9 24.32 -5.51 -2.56
CA PHE A 9 24.61 -4.98 -3.89
C PHE A 9 25.56 -3.79 -3.78
N VAL A 10 26.48 -3.68 -4.72
CA VAL A 10 27.31 -2.48 -4.92
C VAL A 10 27.03 -1.95 -6.31
N PHE A 11 26.67 -0.67 -6.39
CA PHE A 11 26.34 0.00 -7.64
C PHE A 11 27.19 1.24 -7.84
N ASP A 12 28.01 1.24 -8.88
CA ASP A 12 28.89 2.34 -9.25
C ASP A 12 28.25 3.19 -10.35
N GLN A 13 27.74 4.35 -9.96
CA GLN A 13 27.08 5.30 -10.88
C GLN A 13 28.05 5.80 -11.96
N ASN A 14 29.35 5.84 -11.69
CA ASN A 14 30.36 6.35 -12.63
C ASN A 14 30.60 5.41 -13.83
N LYS A 15 30.20 4.14 -13.70
CA LYS A 15 30.42 3.11 -14.72
C LYS A 15 29.14 2.77 -15.49
N CYS A 16 27.97 3.04 -14.93
CA CYS A 16 26.71 2.59 -15.51
C CYS A 16 26.40 3.35 -16.81
N VAL A 17 26.24 2.60 -17.91
CA VAL A 17 25.92 3.14 -19.24
C VAL A 17 24.46 2.92 -19.66
N GLY A 18 23.59 2.47 -18.75
CA GLY A 18 22.17 2.30 -19.07
C GLY A 18 21.82 1.14 -20.01
N CYS A 19 22.74 0.21 -20.27
CA CYS A 19 22.58 -0.84 -21.30
C CYS A 19 21.46 -1.88 -21.04
N ASN A 20 20.83 -1.89 -19.86
CA ASN A 20 19.81 -2.86 -19.45
C ASN A 20 20.24 -4.35 -19.43
N ALA A 21 21.52 -4.67 -19.62
CA ALA A 21 22.03 -6.04 -19.55
C ALA A 21 21.70 -6.73 -18.21
N CYS A 22 21.78 -6.01 -17.10
CA CYS A 22 21.44 -6.53 -15.77
C CYS A 22 19.95 -6.92 -15.63
N SER A 23 19.04 -6.22 -16.32
CA SER A 23 17.61 -6.52 -16.35
C SER A 23 17.36 -7.79 -17.16
N VAL A 24 17.94 -7.88 -18.37
CA VAL A 24 17.82 -9.04 -19.26
C VAL A 24 18.42 -10.30 -18.62
N ALA A 25 19.59 -10.18 -17.97
CA ALA A 25 20.20 -11.28 -17.22
C ALA A 25 19.26 -11.82 -16.13
N CYS A 26 18.60 -10.92 -15.39
CA CYS A 26 17.66 -11.30 -14.35
C CYS A 26 16.46 -12.06 -14.93
N MET A 27 15.94 -11.61 -16.07
CA MET A 27 14.83 -12.26 -16.76
C MET A 27 15.19 -13.66 -17.22
N ASN A 28 16.32 -13.80 -17.92
CA ASN A 28 16.78 -15.08 -18.46
C ASN A 28 17.06 -16.09 -17.34
N GLU A 29 17.74 -15.66 -16.28
CA GLU A 29 18.12 -16.54 -15.17
C GLU A 29 16.92 -17.04 -14.37
N ASN A 30 15.92 -16.18 -14.13
CA ASN A 30 14.82 -16.48 -13.21
C ASN A 30 13.48 -16.75 -13.92
N GLY A 31 13.46 -16.75 -15.26
CA GLY A 31 12.23 -16.90 -16.05
C GLY A 31 11.21 -15.79 -15.76
N VAL A 32 11.68 -14.55 -15.58
CA VAL A 32 10.81 -13.41 -15.26
C VAL A 32 10.08 -12.95 -16.52
N ASP A 33 8.78 -12.69 -16.38
CA ASP A 33 7.99 -12.04 -17.43
C ASP A 33 8.59 -10.66 -17.78
N PRO A 34 8.97 -10.41 -19.05
CA PRO A 34 9.50 -9.11 -19.47
C PRO A 34 8.56 -7.93 -19.18
N ALA A 35 7.25 -8.16 -19.05
CA ALA A 35 6.27 -7.14 -18.68
C ALA A 35 6.32 -6.79 -17.17
N LEU A 36 6.95 -7.62 -16.33
CA LEU A 36 7.08 -7.43 -14.89
C LEU A 36 8.55 -7.57 -14.41
N PRO A 37 9.47 -6.73 -14.91
CA PRO A 37 10.88 -6.80 -14.59
C PRO A 37 11.16 -6.66 -13.09
N TRP A 38 11.91 -7.60 -12.53
CA TRP A 38 12.35 -7.56 -11.12
C TRP A 38 13.49 -6.58 -10.86
N ARG A 39 14.24 -6.22 -11.91
CA ARG A 39 15.31 -5.23 -11.89
C ARG A 39 15.06 -4.23 -13.03
N ASN A 40 15.16 -2.95 -12.72
CA ASN A 40 14.93 -1.86 -13.65
C ASN A 40 16.14 -0.92 -13.67
N VAL A 41 16.38 -0.29 -14.81
CA VAL A 41 17.37 0.79 -14.94
C VAL A 41 16.63 2.09 -15.14
N TYR A 42 16.84 3.01 -14.22
CA TYR A 42 16.25 4.34 -14.23
C TYR A 42 17.26 5.35 -14.76
N ALA A 43 16.79 6.36 -15.48
CA ALA A 43 17.60 7.42 -16.03
C ALA A 43 17.16 8.77 -15.45
N ALA A 44 18.10 9.62 -15.06
CA ALA A 44 17.85 10.96 -14.53
C ALA A 44 18.94 11.96 -15.00
N PRO A 45 18.59 13.21 -15.34
CA PRO A 45 17.23 13.73 -15.48
C PRO A 45 16.64 13.33 -16.85
N ALA A 46 15.50 12.63 -16.85
CA ALA A 46 14.84 12.21 -18.09
C ALA A 46 14.14 13.38 -18.83
N GLU A 47 13.84 14.47 -18.12
CA GLU A 47 13.06 15.60 -18.63
C GLU A 47 13.93 16.75 -19.16
N LYS A 48 15.26 16.68 -18.99
CA LYS A 48 16.21 17.73 -19.35
C LYS A 48 17.31 17.17 -20.25
N PRO A 49 17.05 16.99 -21.56
CA PRO A 49 18.01 16.37 -22.49
C PRO A 49 19.35 17.12 -22.61
N GLU A 50 19.38 18.40 -22.21
CA GLU A 50 20.60 19.21 -22.14
C GLU A 50 21.54 18.85 -20.98
N LEU A 51 21.10 18.03 -20.02
CA LEU A 51 21.89 17.59 -18.89
C LEU A 51 22.44 16.17 -19.11
N PRO A 52 23.62 15.84 -18.53
CA PRO A 52 24.13 14.47 -18.55
C PRO A 52 23.12 13.49 -17.94
N LEU A 53 22.88 12.37 -18.64
CA LEU A 53 22.05 11.28 -18.16
C LEU A 53 22.85 10.39 -17.19
N PHE A 54 22.29 10.18 -16.00
CA PHE A 54 22.78 9.25 -15.01
C PHE A 54 21.83 8.08 -14.87
N TYR A 55 22.39 6.90 -14.65
CA TYR A 55 21.62 5.67 -14.58
C TYR A 55 21.70 5.04 -13.20
N LEU A 56 20.57 4.53 -12.71
CA LEU A 56 20.49 3.78 -11.46
C LEU A 56 19.76 2.45 -11.69
N SER A 57 20.46 1.34 -11.47
CA SER A 57 19.86 0.01 -11.52
C SER A 57 19.33 -0.41 -10.14
N LEU A 58 18.01 -0.54 -10.01
CA LEU A 58 17.37 -0.98 -8.77
C LEU A 58 16.64 -2.31 -8.92
N SER A 59 16.58 -3.05 -7.81
CA SER A 59 15.78 -4.26 -7.64
C SER A 59 15.39 -4.40 -6.16
N CYS A 60 15.04 -5.60 -5.68
CA CYS A 60 14.91 -5.84 -4.25
C CYS A 60 16.26 -5.67 -3.55
N ASN A 61 16.31 -4.81 -2.53
CA ASN A 61 17.53 -4.57 -1.74
C ASN A 61 17.66 -5.51 -0.53
N HIS A 62 16.86 -6.59 -0.45
CA HIS A 62 16.91 -7.63 0.60
C HIS A 62 17.10 -7.09 2.04
N CYS A 63 16.42 -5.98 2.34
CA CYS A 63 16.67 -5.11 3.50
C CYS A 63 16.70 -5.87 4.82
N GLU A 64 17.49 -5.40 5.78
CA GLU A 64 17.57 -5.97 7.13
C GLU A 64 16.23 -5.86 7.87
N ASP A 65 15.57 -4.71 7.79
CA ASP A 65 14.23 -4.47 8.33
C ASP A 65 13.14 -4.53 7.25
N ALA A 66 13.14 -5.60 6.45
CA ALA A 66 12.25 -5.76 5.30
C ALA A 66 10.75 -5.56 5.63
N PRO A 67 10.11 -4.44 5.22
CA PRO A 67 8.70 -4.17 5.53
C PRO A 67 7.76 -5.19 4.89
N CYS A 68 8.08 -5.65 3.68
CA CYS A 68 7.32 -6.67 2.96
C CYS A 68 7.26 -8.00 3.73
N MET A 69 8.35 -8.40 4.40
CA MET A 69 8.40 -9.61 5.21
C MET A 69 7.64 -9.42 6.54
N LYS A 70 7.89 -8.31 7.25
CA LYS A 70 7.24 -7.99 8.53
C LYS A 70 5.72 -7.89 8.40
N GLY A 71 5.23 -7.24 7.34
CA GLY A 71 3.82 -6.97 7.12
C GLY A 71 3.02 -8.06 6.41
N CYS A 72 3.65 -9.12 5.89
CA CYS A 72 2.95 -10.15 5.13
C CYS A 72 1.98 -10.94 6.04
N PRO A 73 0.66 -10.93 5.76
CA PRO A 73 -0.32 -11.62 6.60
C PRO A 73 -0.18 -13.15 6.55
N ALA A 74 0.28 -13.67 5.40
CA ALA A 74 0.37 -15.11 5.11
C ALA A 74 1.73 -15.74 5.44
N LEU A 75 2.65 -14.95 6.01
CA LEU A 75 4.05 -15.33 6.26
C LEU A 75 4.70 -15.96 5.01
N ALA A 76 4.47 -15.33 3.86
CA ALA A 76 4.97 -15.78 2.56
C ALA A 76 6.40 -15.30 2.26
N TYR A 77 7.13 -14.85 3.28
CA TYR A 77 8.52 -14.42 3.17
C TYR A 77 9.36 -15.08 4.25
N SER A 78 10.62 -15.36 3.94
CA SER A 78 11.65 -15.74 4.91
C SER A 78 12.94 -15.00 4.61
N ARG A 79 13.86 -15.01 5.57
CA ARG A 79 15.25 -14.64 5.33
C ARG A 79 16.07 -15.93 5.25
N ASP A 80 16.94 -16.00 4.26
CA ASP A 80 17.97 -17.03 4.16
C ASP A 80 19.11 -16.69 5.13
N ASP A 81 19.50 -17.64 5.98
CA ASP A 81 20.49 -17.41 7.03
C ASP A 81 21.93 -17.35 6.50
N ILE A 82 22.18 -17.93 5.32
CA ILE A 82 23.51 -17.98 4.71
C ILE A 82 23.73 -16.73 3.86
N THR A 83 22.82 -16.46 2.93
CA THR A 83 22.99 -15.36 1.98
C THR A 83 22.45 -14.03 2.51
N GLY A 84 21.58 -14.07 3.53
CA GLY A 84 20.84 -12.91 4.02
C GLY A 84 19.69 -12.48 3.10
N ALA A 85 19.40 -13.23 2.03
CA ALA A 85 18.38 -12.91 1.05
C ALA A 85 16.97 -13.02 1.67
N VAL A 86 16.17 -11.95 1.55
CA VAL A 86 14.72 -12.04 1.77
C VAL A 86 14.12 -12.81 0.60
N LEU A 87 13.49 -13.96 0.83
CA LEU A 87 12.88 -14.83 -0.18
C LEU A 87 11.36 -14.78 -0.11
N HIS A 88 10.68 -14.91 -1.25
CA HIS A 88 9.23 -14.98 -1.34
C HIS A 88 8.78 -16.40 -1.72
N HIS A 89 7.76 -16.91 -1.03
CA HIS A 89 7.24 -18.27 -1.16
C HIS A 89 5.89 -18.25 -1.89
N ALA A 90 5.93 -18.62 -3.18
CA ALA A 90 4.78 -18.56 -4.08
C ALA A 90 3.59 -19.46 -3.65
N ASP A 91 3.88 -20.58 -2.98
CA ASP A 91 2.91 -21.53 -2.43
C ASP A 91 2.14 -20.94 -1.23
N LYS A 92 2.78 -20.07 -0.44
CA LYS A 92 2.17 -19.41 0.73
C LYS A 92 1.46 -18.11 0.40
N CYS A 93 1.80 -17.48 -0.73
CA CYS A 93 1.25 -16.20 -1.14
C CYS A 93 -0.26 -16.29 -1.41
N ILE A 94 -1.00 -15.32 -0.87
CA ILE A 94 -2.46 -15.16 -1.06
C ILE A 94 -2.81 -14.11 -2.13
N GLY A 95 -1.81 -13.38 -2.65
CA GLY A 95 -2.02 -12.33 -3.64
C GLY A 95 -2.73 -11.09 -3.10
N CYS A 96 -2.56 -10.74 -1.82
CA CYS A 96 -3.16 -9.53 -1.21
C CYS A 96 -2.50 -8.21 -1.62
N GLN A 97 -1.34 -8.26 -2.30
CA GLN A 97 -0.58 -7.09 -2.77
C GLN A 97 -0.09 -6.11 -1.69
N TYR A 98 -0.38 -6.32 -0.41
CA TYR A 98 0.04 -5.39 0.67
C TYR A 98 1.55 -5.10 0.70
N CYS A 99 2.38 -6.08 0.33
CA CYS A 99 3.82 -5.92 0.21
C CYS A 99 4.26 -4.94 -0.90
N THR A 100 3.45 -4.72 -1.94
CA THR A 100 3.74 -3.74 -3.02
C THR A 100 3.52 -2.30 -2.56
N TRP A 101 2.73 -2.10 -1.50
CA TRP A 101 2.45 -0.80 -0.88
C TRP A 101 3.55 -0.42 0.13
N THR A 102 4.01 -1.40 0.92
CA THR A 102 4.98 -1.18 2.00
C THR A 102 6.44 -1.12 1.55
N CYS A 103 6.76 -1.60 0.34
CA CYS A 103 8.15 -1.61 -0.13
C CYS A 103 8.56 -0.23 -0.67
N PRO A 104 9.57 0.42 -0.07
CA PRO A 104 10.01 1.76 -0.53
C PRO A 104 10.74 1.70 -1.88
N PHE A 105 11.15 0.51 -2.33
CA PHE A 105 11.87 0.28 -3.57
C PHE A 105 10.97 -0.24 -4.71
N ASP A 106 9.66 -0.35 -4.50
CA ASP A 106 8.71 -0.90 -5.48
C ASP A 106 9.15 -2.27 -6.05
N ALA A 107 9.82 -3.09 -5.23
CA ALA A 107 10.44 -4.33 -5.68
C ALA A 107 9.46 -5.52 -5.81
N PRO A 108 8.48 -5.72 -4.90
CA PRO A 108 7.45 -6.73 -5.09
C PRO A 108 6.48 -6.32 -6.20
N LYS A 109 6.33 -7.17 -7.21
CA LYS A 109 5.44 -6.98 -8.36
C LYS A 109 4.31 -8.00 -8.34
N TYR A 110 3.07 -7.57 -8.53
CA TYR A 110 1.94 -8.49 -8.60
C TYR A 110 1.83 -9.09 -10.01
N ASN A 111 1.93 -10.41 -10.09
CA ASN A 111 1.71 -11.16 -11.31
C ASN A 111 0.23 -11.58 -11.37
N ALA A 112 -0.56 -10.85 -12.16
CA ALA A 112 -2.01 -11.07 -12.28
C ALA A 112 -2.34 -12.45 -12.88
N SER A 113 -1.54 -12.95 -13.82
CA SER A 113 -1.74 -14.27 -14.43
C SER A 113 -1.59 -15.41 -13.40
N LYS A 114 -0.61 -15.27 -12.49
CA LYS A 114 -0.36 -16.25 -11.44
C LYS A 114 -1.15 -15.98 -10.17
N GLY A 115 -1.71 -14.79 -9.97
CA GLY A 115 -2.43 -14.39 -8.76
C GLY A 115 -1.53 -14.26 -7.51
N ILE A 116 -0.23 -14.02 -7.70
CA ILE A 116 0.76 -13.93 -6.61
C ILE A 116 1.71 -12.76 -6.84
N VAL A 117 2.47 -12.41 -5.81
CA VAL A 117 3.56 -11.44 -5.94
C VAL A 117 4.86 -12.15 -6.29
N GLU A 118 5.72 -11.48 -7.04
CA GLU A 118 7.05 -11.93 -7.44
C GLU A 118 8.07 -10.81 -7.18
N LYS A 119 9.34 -11.16 -6.98
CA LYS A 119 10.43 -10.20 -6.78
C LYS A 119 11.78 -10.87 -6.95
N CYS A 120 12.83 -10.05 -7.11
CA CYS A 120 14.22 -10.48 -7.06
C CYS A 120 14.49 -11.39 -5.83
N THR A 121 15.16 -12.52 -6.09
CA THR A 121 15.52 -13.56 -5.13
C THR A 121 16.97 -13.42 -4.64
N PHE A 122 17.64 -12.32 -4.99
CA PHE A 122 19.10 -12.16 -4.89
C PHE A 122 19.89 -13.19 -5.70
N CYS A 123 19.26 -13.93 -6.62
CA CYS A 123 19.81 -15.17 -7.18
C CYS A 123 20.36 -16.09 -6.08
N ASN A 124 19.57 -16.30 -5.01
CA ASN A 124 19.97 -17.10 -3.85
C ASN A 124 20.60 -18.45 -4.23
N HIS A 125 20.05 -19.11 -5.25
CA HIS A 125 20.56 -20.37 -5.77
C HIS A 125 22.01 -20.26 -6.27
N ARG A 126 22.39 -19.16 -6.93
CA ARG A 126 23.76 -18.91 -7.39
C ARG A 126 24.69 -18.58 -6.23
N LEU A 127 24.24 -17.72 -5.30
CA LEU A 127 25.03 -17.31 -4.14
C LEU A 127 25.41 -18.50 -3.26
N LEU A 128 24.49 -19.45 -3.08
CA LEU A 128 24.75 -20.70 -2.34
C LEU A 128 25.80 -21.60 -3.02
N GLU A 129 25.99 -21.44 -4.32
CA GLU A 129 27.03 -22.14 -5.11
C GLU A 129 28.33 -21.30 -5.24
N GLY A 130 28.44 -20.19 -4.53
CA GLY A 130 29.59 -19.28 -4.62
C GLY A 130 29.66 -18.47 -5.92
N ARG A 131 28.57 -18.44 -6.71
CA ARG A 131 28.46 -17.65 -7.93
C ARG A 131 27.80 -16.30 -7.68
N LYS A 132 28.17 -15.30 -8.48
CA LYS A 132 27.53 -13.98 -8.45
C LYS A 132 26.08 -14.06 -8.96
N PRO A 133 25.18 -13.15 -8.54
CA PRO A 133 23.88 -13.02 -9.18
C PRO A 133 24.02 -12.68 -10.65
N ALA A 134 23.14 -13.22 -11.50
CA ALA A 134 23.23 -13.06 -12.95
C ALA A 134 23.31 -11.60 -13.40
N CYS A 135 22.60 -10.69 -12.72
CA CYS A 135 22.63 -9.26 -13.03
C CYS A 135 23.98 -8.59 -12.76
N ALA A 136 24.71 -9.06 -11.74
CA ALA A 136 26.05 -8.58 -11.40
C ALA A 136 27.10 -9.22 -12.33
N GLU A 137 26.98 -10.53 -12.57
CA GLU A 137 27.90 -11.28 -13.44
C GLU A 137 27.88 -10.79 -14.89
N LEU A 138 26.71 -10.43 -15.43
CA LEU A 138 26.59 -9.93 -16.81
C LEU A 138 26.91 -8.44 -16.95
N CYS A 139 27.14 -7.69 -15.88
CA CYS A 139 27.35 -6.24 -16.00
C CYS A 139 28.63 -5.95 -16.81
N PRO A 140 28.54 -5.46 -18.07
CA PRO A 140 29.70 -5.42 -18.98
C PRO A 140 30.74 -4.38 -18.55
N VAL A 141 30.31 -3.40 -17.77
CA VAL A 141 31.11 -2.26 -17.30
C VAL A 141 31.47 -2.37 -15.82
N GLY A 142 31.10 -3.47 -15.16
CA GLY A 142 31.36 -3.66 -13.72
C GLY A 142 30.72 -2.59 -12.83
N ALA A 143 29.60 -2.00 -13.27
CA ALA A 143 28.84 -1.01 -12.52
C ALA A 143 27.94 -1.61 -11.45
N LEU A 144 27.62 -2.89 -11.54
CA LEU A 144 26.79 -3.61 -10.56
C LEU A 144 27.54 -4.86 -10.13
N ASP A 145 27.78 -4.99 -8.83
CA ASP A 145 28.40 -6.17 -8.23
C ASP A 145 27.72 -6.57 -6.90
N VAL A 146 28.22 -7.63 -6.27
CA VAL A 146 27.86 -8.05 -4.92
C VAL A 146 29.11 -8.21 -4.08
N GLU A 147 29.08 -7.65 -2.87
CA GLU A 147 30.14 -7.77 -1.88
C GLU A 147 29.60 -8.44 -0.61
N GLN A 148 30.46 -9.17 0.08
CA GLN A 148 30.22 -9.66 1.44
C GLN A 148 30.89 -8.71 2.42
N THR A 149 30.08 -8.08 3.27
CA THR A 149 30.59 -7.09 4.23
C THR A 149 29.84 -7.16 5.55
N ILE A 150 30.41 -6.55 6.59
CA ILE A 150 29.72 -6.34 7.86
C ILE A 150 28.68 -5.24 7.63
N PHE A 151 27.41 -5.56 7.84
CA PHE A 151 26.33 -4.61 7.61
C PHE A 151 26.41 -3.43 8.60
N SER A 152 26.53 -2.21 8.06
CA SER A 152 26.44 -0.95 8.80
C SER A 152 25.10 -0.27 8.47
N ARG A 153 24.31 0.02 9.51
CA ARG A 153 23.04 0.72 9.34
C ARG A 153 23.24 2.16 8.86
N LYS A 154 24.33 2.80 9.30
CA LYS A 154 24.70 4.15 8.89
C LYS A 154 25.03 4.19 7.40
N ASP A 155 25.90 3.30 6.94
CA ASP A 155 26.33 3.24 5.54
C ASP A 155 25.15 2.90 4.61
N SER A 156 24.24 2.02 5.09
CA SER A 156 23.00 1.69 4.41
C SER A 156 22.08 2.92 4.24
N TRP A 157 21.95 3.75 5.27
CA TRP A 157 21.19 5.00 5.21
C TRP A 157 21.82 5.99 4.22
N GLU A 158 23.13 6.21 4.32
CA GLU A 158 23.88 7.12 3.43
C GLU A 158 23.84 6.67 1.96
N SER A 159 23.77 5.36 1.71
CA SER A 159 23.72 4.77 0.36
C SER A 159 22.29 4.58 -0.19
N SER A 160 21.26 4.82 0.61
CA SER A 160 19.88 4.49 0.21
C SER A 160 19.37 5.48 -0.85
N PRO A 161 18.85 5.00 -2.00
CA PRO A 161 18.28 5.87 -3.02
C PRO A 161 16.90 6.45 -2.64
N VAL A 162 16.39 6.12 -1.46
CA VAL A 162 15.11 6.58 -0.93
C VAL A 162 15.26 6.98 0.53
N PRO A 163 14.55 8.01 1.03
CA PRO A 163 14.70 8.54 2.39
C PRO A 163 13.97 7.69 3.44
N VAL A 164 14.14 6.38 3.41
CA VAL A 164 13.50 5.44 4.36
C VAL A 164 14.54 4.49 4.95
N ASP A 165 14.68 4.52 6.28
CA ASP A 165 15.65 3.69 6.98
C ASP A 165 15.10 2.27 7.22
N VAL A 166 15.32 1.38 6.25
CA VAL A 166 14.96 -0.05 6.31
C VAL A 166 16.16 -0.97 6.31
N GLY A 167 17.38 -0.42 6.37
CA GLY A 167 18.61 -1.18 6.23
C GLY A 167 18.72 -1.86 4.86
N SER A 168 18.59 -1.08 3.79
CA SER A 168 18.72 -1.55 2.42
C SER A 168 20.13 -2.10 2.16
N LYS A 169 20.21 -3.30 1.55
CA LYS A 169 21.49 -3.95 1.22
C LYS A 169 21.96 -3.54 -0.16
N ILE A 170 22.13 -2.23 -0.34
CA ILE A 170 22.71 -1.63 -1.54
C ILE A 170 23.65 -0.50 -1.12
N LYS A 171 24.86 -0.52 -1.66
CA LYS A 171 25.84 0.55 -1.57
C LYS A 171 25.90 1.25 -2.92
N ILE A 172 25.64 2.55 -2.94
CA ILE A 172 25.74 3.37 -4.16
C ILE A 172 27.05 4.14 -4.07
N ILE A 173 27.93 3.96 -5.04
CA ILE A 173 29.10 4.82 -5.22
C ILE A 173 28.61 6.01 -6.06
N PRO A 174 28.56 7.21 -5.49
CA PRO A 174 28.04 8.39 -6.17
C PRO A 174 29.02 8.84 -7.25
N LEU A 175 28.54 9.77 -8.09
CA LEU A 175 29.36 10.41 -9.11
C LEU A 175 30.53 11.17 -8.50
N GLU A 176 31.71 11.05 -9.10
CA GLU A 176 32.90 11.83 -8.71
C GLU A 176 32.66 13.33 -8.93
N GLU A 177 32.90 14.15 -7.90
CA GLU A 177 32.88 15.60 -8.02
C GLU A 177 33.92 16.08 -9.04
N GLY A 178 33.50 16.93 -9.98
CA GLY A 178 34.40 17.55 -10.96
C GLY A 178 34.65 16.75 -12.25
N ARG A 179 34.09 15.55 -12.42
CA ARG A 179 34.06 14.90 -13.74
C ARG A 179 33.16 15.68 -14.69
N LYS A 180 33.75 16.22 -15.76
CA LYS A 180 32.97 16.69 -16.90
C LYS A 180 32.48 15.47 -17.67
N GLY A 181 31.17 15.35 -17.85
CA GLY A 181 30.61 14.34 -18.73
C GLY A 181 31.22 14.43 -20.15
N PRO A 182 31.17 13.34 -20.93
CA PRO A 182 31.60 13.39 -22.33
C PRO A 182 30.86 14.53 -23.05
N ARG A 183 31.55 15.30 -23.88
CA ARG A 183 30.91 16.33 -24.71
C ARG A 183 29.96 15.60 -25.66
N MET A 184 28.66 15.75 -25.45
CA MET A 184 27.65 15.28 -26.39
C MET A 184 27.47 16.34 -27.47
N ASP A 185 27.53 15.93 -28.73
CA ASP A 185 27.13 16.78 -29.84
C ASP A 185 25.61 16.82 -29.91
N LEU A 186 25.03 17.87 -29.33
CA LEU A 186 23.59 18.07 -29.30
C LEU A 186 22.98 18.30 -30.69
N SER A 187 23.80 18.60 -31.71
CA SER A 187 23.33 18.71 -33.09
C SER A 187 22.87 17.38 -33.69
N LEU A 188 23.25 16.25 -33.08
CA LEU A 188 22.74 14.92 -33.45
C LEU A 188 21.30 14.67 -32.99
N PHE A 189 20.76 15.55 -32.15
CA PHE A 189 19.49 15.37 -31.44
C PHE A 189 18.48 16.50 -31.72
N THR A 190 18.72 17.33 -32.75
CA THR A 190 17.86 18.48 -33.11
C THR A 190 16.42 18.12 -33.43
N ASP A 191 16.15 16.86 -33.82
CA ASP A 191 14.80 16.35 -34.13
C ASP A 191 14.28 15.35 -33.08
N LEU A 192 14.91 15.26 -31.89
CA LEU A 192 14.37 14.42 -30.82
C LEU A 192 13.08 15.04 -30.28
N GLN A 193 11.96 14.41 -30.60
CA GLN A 193 10.77 14.58 -29.78
C GLN A 193 11.10 14.10 -28.37
N PRO A 194 10.75 14.87 -27.31
CA PRO A 194 10.93 14.39 -25.95
C PRO A 194 10.26 13.02 -25.84
N ALA A 195 11.01 12.04 -25.33
CA ALA A 195 10.47 10.72 -25.10
C ALA A 195 9.19 10.87 -24.28
N VAL A 196 8.08 10.30 -24.75
CA VAL A 196 6.83 10.31 -23.98
C VAL A 196 7.10 9.49 -22.72
N VAL A 197 7.35 10.17 -21.60
CA VAL A 197 7.45 9.55 -20.30
C VAL A 197 6.10 8.91 -20.01
N GLN A 198 6.02 7.60 -20.13
CA GLN A 198 4.80 6.87 -19.84
C GLN A 198 4.45 7.10 -18.38
N PRO A 199 3.22 7.55 -18.06
CA PRO A 199 2.85 7.79 -16.68
C PRO A 199 2.95 6.49 -15.90
N VAL A 200 3.60 6.55 -14.73
CA VAL A 200 3.72 5.38 -13.87
C VAL A 200 2.32 4.94 -13.43
N PRO A 201 1.92 3.69 -13.68
CA PRO A 201 0.56 3.25 -13.40
C PRO A 201 0.30 3.28 -11.89
N THR A 202 -0.85 3.85 -11.50
CA THR A 202 -1.24 3.90 -10.08
C THR A 202 -1.45 2.49 -9.53
N LYS A 203 -0.81 2.19 -8.40
CA LYS A 203 -0.95 0.89 -7.72
C LYS A 203 -2.33 0.73 -7.08
N ILE A 204 -2.87 1.83 -6.55
CA ILE A 204 -4.15 1.87 -5.84
C ILE A 204 -5.06 2.84 -6.59
N SER A 205 -6.31 2.44 -6.80
CA SER A 205 -7.37 3.34 -7.29
C SER A 205 -8.73 2.78 -6.92
N ALA A 206 -9.74 3.65 -6.88
CA ALA A 206 -11.12 3.23 -6.58
C ALA A 206 -11.64 2.21 -7.60
N LYS A 207 -11.21 2.33 -8.88
CA LYS A 207 -11.59 1.40 -9.94
C LYS A 207 -11.01 0.00 -9.75
N LYS A 208 -9.75 -0.10 -9.31
CA LYS A 208 -9.08 -1.38 -9.07
C LYS A 208 -9.56 -2.02 -7.76
N GLU A 209 -9.72 -1.21 -6.72
CA GLU A 209 -10.02 -1.66 -5.35
C GLU A 209 -11.50 -1.48 -4.96
N TRP A 210 -12.41 -1.45 -5.93
CA TRP A 210 -13.86 -1.28 -5.67
C TRP A 210 -14.44 -2.29 -4.67
N PRO A 211 -13.99 -3.58 -4.60
CA PRO A 211 -14.51 -4.50 -3.59
C PRO A 211 -14.09 -4.10 -2.17
N LEU A 212 -12.86 -3.60 -2.00
CA LEU A 212 -12.37 -3.11 -0.71
C LEU A 212 -13.08 -1.83 -0.30
N LEU A 213 -13.40 -0.94 -1.25
CA LEU A 213 -14.19 0.26 -0.99
C LEU A 213 -15.56 -0.11 -0.42
N ILE A 214 -16.27 -1.06 -1.06
CA ILE A 214 -17.59 -1.52 -0.59
C ILE A 214 -17.47 -2.23 0.76
N PHE A 215 -16.52 -3.14 0.90
CA PHE A 215 -16.26 -3.85 2.16
C PHE A 215 -16.07 -2.87 3.33
N THR A 216 -15.16 -1.90 3.16
CA THR A 216 -14.83 -0.92 4.21
C THR A 216 -16.00 -0.01 4.58
N LEU A 217 -16.86 0.35 3.62
CA LEU A 217 -18.09 1.10 3.88
C LEU A 217 -19.15 0.26 4.59
N LEU A 218 -19.36 -0.99 4.17
CA LEU A 218 -20.33 -1.89 4.79
C LEU A 218 -20.00 -2.14 6.25
N VAL A 219 -18.73 -2.46 6.57
CA VAL A 219 -18.34 -2.76 7.95
C VAL A 219 -18.36 -1.52 8.85
N ALA A 220 -18.09 -0.33 8.31
CA ALA A 220 -18.27 0.94 9.03
C ALA A 220 -19.75 1.20 9.33
N ALA A 221 -20.62 1.00 8.33
CA ALA A 221 -22.06 1.16 8.49
C ALA A 221 -22.63 0.17 9.51
N MET A 222 -22.26 -1.12 9.41
CA MET A 222 -22.69 -2.15 10.35
C MET A 222 -22.25 -1.84 11.78
N THR A 223 -21.00 -1.42 11.97
CA THR A 223 -20.50 -1.06 13.32
C THR A 223 -21.26 0.14 13.89
N GLY A 224 -21.51 1.18 13.08
CA GLY A 224 -22.28 2.35 13.51
C GLY A 224 -23.75 2.04 13.81
N ILE A 225 -24.41 1.22 12.98
CA ILE A 225 -25.80 0.78 13.19
C ILE A 225 -25.91 -0.06 14.45
N TYR A 226 -25.03 -1.04 14.63
CA TYR A 226 -25.03 -1.89 15.82
C TYR A 226 -24.79 -1.05 17.09
N ALA A 227 -23.76 -0.20 17.09
CA ALA A 227 -23.45 0.67 18.22
C ALA A 227 -24.60 1.64 18.56
N SER A 228 -25.43 2.02 17.58
CA SER A 228 -26.61 2.85 17.81
C SER A 228 -27.71 2.16 18.62
N GLY A 229 -27.63 0.83 18.83
CA GLY A 229 -28.63 0.04 19.54
C GLY A 229 -29.93 -0.18 18.75
N ILE A 230 -30.03 0.35 17.52
CA ILE A 230 -31.21 0.14 16.65
C ILE A 230 -31.45 -1.35 16.35
N THR A 231 -30.39 -2.17 16.35
CA THR A 231 -30.49 -3.61 16.14
C THR A 231 -31.34 -4.34 17.19
N SER A 232 -31.53 -3.76 18.38
CA SER A 232 -32.39 -4.31 19.44
C SER A 232 -33.87 -4.33 19.05
N SER A 233 -34.31 -3.42 18.18
CA SER A 233 -35.70 -3.36 17.70
C SER A 233 -35.95 -4.20 16.44
N PHE A 234 -34.92 -4.87 15.91
CA PHE A 234 -35.05 -5.68 14.71
C PHE A 234 -35.86 -6.95 14.95
N GLY A 235 -36.82 -7.23 14.07
CA GLY A 235 -37.45 -8.54 13.98
C GLY A 235 -36.48 -9.59 13.42
N GLN A 236 -36.85 -10.87 13.51
CA GLN A 236 -35.97 -11.99 13.13
C GLN A 236 -35.43 -11.89 11.69
N SER A 237 -36.28 -11.52 10.73
CA SER A 237 -35.88 -11.35 9.32
C SER A 237 -34.87 -10.21 9.13
N GLN A 238 -35.00 -9.12 9.89
CA GLN A 238 -34.07 -7.99 9.84
C GLN A 238 -32.72 -8.35 10.47
N LYS A 239 -32.73 -9.08 11.60
CA LYS A 239 -31.51 -9.61 12.22
C LYS A 239 -30.75 -10.53 11.29
N LEU A 240 -31.45 -11.46 10.63
CA LEU A 240 -30.86 -12.34 9.62
C LEU A 240 -30.31 -11.55 8.43
N GLY A 241 -31.04 -10.56 7.95
CA GLY A 241 -30.58 -9.66 6.89
C GLY A 241 -29.30 -8.91 7.28
N PHE A 242 -29.21 -8.41 8.52
CA PHE A 242 -28.05 -7.69 9.02
C PHE A 242 -26.79 -8.58 9.11
N VAL A 243 -26.93 -9.81 9.61
CA VAL A 243 -25.85 -10.82 9.56
C VAL A 243 -25.48 -11.14 8.11
N GLY A 244 -26.47 -11.27 7.23
CA GLY A 244 -26.29 -11.50 5.80
C GLY A 244 -25.46 -10.41 5.11
N ILE A 245 -25.64 -9.14 5.47
CA ILE A 245 -24.80 -8.03 4.99
C ILE A 245 -23.33 -8.24 5.40
N GLY A 246 -23.09 -8.73 6.62
CA GLY A 246 -21.74 -9.07 7.09
C GLY A 246 -21.09 -10.19 6.27
N VAL A 247 -21.87 -11.22 5.92
CA VAL A 247 -21.40 -12.30 5.02
C VAL A 247 -21.10 -11.75 3.62
N ILE A 248 -21.95 -10.86 3.08
CA ILE A 248 -21.71 -10.20 1.79
C ILE A 248 -20.42 -9.37 1.84
N ALA A 249 -20.19 -8.63 2.93
CA ALA A 249 -18.95 -7.89 3.14
C ALA A 249 -17.73 -8.83 3.13
N ALA A 250 -17.82 -10.00 3.78
CA ALA A 250 -16.77 -11.03 3.72
C ALA A 250 -16.51 -11.53 2.29
N VAL A 251 -17.54 -11.66 1.45
CA VAL A 251 -17.36 -12.04 0.05
C VAL A 251 -16.62 -10.95 -0.73
N PHE A 252 -17.00 -9.69 -0.57
CA PHE A 252 -16.31 -8.57 -1.23
C PHE A 252 -14.84 -8.48 -0.82
N SER A 253 -14.51 -8.73 0.45
CA SER A 253 -13.13 -8.74 0.92
C SER A 253 -12.29 -9.85 0.28
N LEU A 254 -12.88 -10.92 -0.25
CA LEU A 254 -12.14 -11.97 -0.95
C LEU A 254 -11.90 -11.69 -2.45
N LEU A 255 -12.66 -10.77 -3.06
CA LEU A 255 -12.62 -10.58 -4.51
C LEU A 255 -11.31 -9.99 -5.03
N HIS A 256 -10.60 -9.23 -4.19
CA HIS A 256 -9.32 -8.62 -4.54
C HIS A 256 -8.11 -9.58 -4.40
N LEU A 257 -8.29 -10.74 -3.74
CA LEU A 257 -7.20 -11.70 -3.53
C LEU A 257 -6.90 -12.51 -4.79
N GLY A 258 -5.61 -12.61 -5.13
CA GLY A 258 -5.15 -13.45 -6.23
C GLY A 258 -5.29 -14.97 -5.99
N LYS A 259 -5.19 -15.44 -4.74
CA LYS A 259 -5.39 -16.85 -4.34
C LYS A 259 -6.41 -16.99 -3.22
N LYS A 260 -7.69 -16.84 -3.56
CA LYS A 260 -8.83 -16.88 -2.63
C LYS A 260 -8.88 -18.13 -1.75
N GLN A 261 -8.55 -19.29 -2.30
CA GLN A 261 -8.48 -20.58 -1.58
C GLN A 261 -7.43 -20.62 -0.46
N ARG A 262 -6.47 -19.68 -0.45
CA ARG A 262 -5.44 -19.56 0.58
C ARG A 262 -5.75 -18.45 1.60
N ALA A 263 -6.91 -17.81 1.53
CA ALA A 263 -7.27 -16.66 2.36
C ALA A 263 -7.17 -16.95 3.87
N TRP A 264 -7.41 -18.19 4.29
CA TRP A 264 -7.24 -18.62 5.70
C TRP A 264 -5.85 -18.33 6.26
N ARG A 265 -4.80 -18.25 5.41
CA ARG A 265 -3.45 -17.91 5.85
C ARG A 265 -3.32 -16.47 6.32
N ALA A 266 -4.27 -15.60 6.04
CA ALA A 266 -4.15 -14.18 6.31
C ALA A 266 -4.16 -13.82 7.81
N ILE A 267 -4.55 -14.75 8.69
CA ILE A 267 -4.52 -14.56 10.15
C ILE A 267 -3.21 -15.06 10.80
N LEU A 268 -2.23 -15.54 10.03
CA LEU A 268 -1.02 -16.13 10.60
C LEU A 268 -0.07 -15.09 11.25
N ASN A 269 -0.18 -13.80 10.88
CA ASN A 269 0.73 -12.75 11.34
C ASN A 269 0.02 -11.61 12.08
N VAL A 270 -0.82 -11.91 13.06
CA VAL A 270 -1.56 -10.89 13.86
C VAL A 270 -0.62 -9.89 14.55
N ARG A 271 0.59 -10.32 14.94
CA ARG A 271 1.56 -9.44 15.60
C ARG A 271 2.23 -8.46 14.64
N GLY A 272 2.57 -8.87 13.41
CA GLY A 272 3.32 -8.05 12.45
C GLY A 272 2.46 -7.34 11.40
N SER A 273 1.26 -7.83 11.11
CA SER A 273 0.42 -7.34 10.01
C SER A 273 -0.89 -6.74 10.49
N TRP A 274 -1.15 -5.48 10.13
CA TRP A 274 -2.45 -4.83 10.33
C TRP A 274 -3.56 -5.54 9.55
N LEU A 275 -3.26 -6.08 8.36
CA LEU A 275 -4.22 -6.87 7.58
C LEU A 275 -4.63 -8.15 8.32
N SER A 276 -3.71 -8.81 9.03
CA SER A 276 -4.06 -9.97 9.87
C SER A 276 -4.97 -9.57 11.04
N ARG A 277 -4.74 -8.40 11.65
CA ARG A 277 -5.60 -7.88 12.73
C ARG A 277 -6.98 -7.52 12.22
N GLU A 278 -7.06 -6.88 11.05
CA GLU A 278 -8.32 -6.57 10.38
C GLU A 278 -9.17 -7.82 10.18
N ILE A 279 -8.59 -8.87 9.59
CA ILE A 279 -9.32 -10.11 9.30
C ILE A 279 -9.72 -10.83 10.59
N LEU A 280 -8.85 -10.83 11.60
CA LEU A 280 -9.17 -11.39 12.93
C LEU A 280 -10.36 -10.64 13.56
N PHE A 281 -10.27 -9.31 13.67
CA PHE A 281 -11.33 -8.51 14.30
C PHE A 281 -12.62 -8.51 13.50
N PHE A 282 -12.56 -8.58 12.17
CA PHE A 282 -13.73 -8.77 11.32
C PHE A 282 -14.43 -10.11 11.61
N GLY A 283 -13.65 -11.20 11.69
CA GLY A 283 -14.19 -12.52 12.04
C GLY A 283 -14.80 -12.55 13.44
N LEU A 284 -14.13 -11.93 14.43
CA LEU A 284 -14.64 -11.79 15.79
C LEU A 284 -15.92 -10.95 15.83
N PHE A 285 -15.95 -9.81 15.12
CA PHE A 285 -17.11 -8.93 15.05
C PHE A 285 -18.31 -9.62 14.42
N LEU A 286 -18.12 -10.28 13.27
CA LEU A 286 -19.20 -11.00 12.59
C LEU A 286 -19.69 -12.19 13.43
N GLY A 287 -18.77 -12.92 14.07
CA GLY A 287 -19.10 -14.01 14.97
C GLY A 287 -19.90 -13.53 16.19
N SER A 288 -19.42 -12.49 16.88
CA SER A 288 -20.11 -11.93 18.04
C SER A 288 -21.47 -11.34 17.67
N LEU A 289 -21.58 -10.67 16.52
CA LEU A 289 -22.83 -10.12 16.01
C LEU A 289 -23.84 -11.23 15.66
N THR A 290 -23.37 -12.36 15.13
CA THR A 290 -24.23 -13.53 14.85
C THR A 290 -24.74 -14.15 16.15
N VAL A 291 -23.86 -14.31 17.14
CA VAL A 291 -24.24 -14.84 18.46
C VAL A 291 -25.26 -13.92 19.13
N ASP A 292 -24.95 -12.62 19.21
CA ASP A 292 -25.79 -11.62 19.84
C ASP A 292 -27.21 -11.55 19.25
N LEU A 293 -27.30 -11.50 17.92
CA LEU A 293 -28.59 -11.28 17.26
C LEU A 293 -29.43 -12.55 17.10
N LEU A 294 -28.80 -13.72 16.92
CA LEU A 294 -29.51 -14.95 16.54
C LEU A 294 -29.54 -16.04 17.61
N LEU A 295 -28.63 -16.01 18.59
CA LEU A 295 -28.46 -17.11 19.55
C LEU A 295 -28.68 -16.67 21.00
N PHE A 296 -27.86 -15.74 21.50
CA PHE A 296 -27.84 -15.31 22.90
C PHE A 296 -27.45 -13.85 23.01
N ASP A 297 -28.07 -13.10 23.93
CA ASP A 297 -27.71 -11.71 24.20
C ASP A 297 -26.27 -11.63 24.73
N LEU A 298 -25.41 -10.91 23.99
CA LEU A 298 -24.07 -10.58 24.44
C LEU A 298 -24.06 -9.15 25.01
N PRO A 299 -23.07 -8.81 25.86
CA PRO A 299 -22.89 -7.42 26.26
C PRO A 299 -22.54 -6.56 25.03
N ASP A 300 -23.35 -5.54 24.73
CA ASP A 300 -23.16 -4.64 23.58
C ASP A 300 -21.72 -4.11 23.46
N TRP A 301 -21.09 -3.76 24.59
CA TRP A 301 -19.74 -3.22 24.62
C TRP A 301 -18.71 -4.18 24.02
N LEU A 302 -18.93 -5.49 24.13
CA LEU A 302 -18.03 -6.51 23.58
C LEU A 302 -18.09 -6.51 22.06
N VAL A 303 -19.28 -6.50 21.48
CA VAL A 303 -19.47 -6.49 20.02
C VAL A 303 -18.99 -5.16 19.42
N ILE A 304 -19.28 -4.04 20.10
CA ILE A 304 -18.78 -2.71 19.71
C ILE A 304 -17.25 -2.68 19.76
N LEU A 305 -16.61 -3.28 20.77
CA LEU A 305 -15.15 -3.35 20.88
C LEU A 305 -14.53 -4.13 19.71
N MET A 306 -15.13 -5.26 19.31
CA MET A 306 -14.67 -6.02 18.13
C MET A 306 -14.79 -5.20 16.84
N GLY A 307 -15.93 -4.52 16.66
CA GLY A 307 -16.15 -3.62 15.51
C GLY A 307 -15.16 -2.45 15.48
N ALA A 308 -14.93 -1.79 16.62
CA ALA A 308 -13.95 -0.71 16.74
C ALA A 308 -12.52 -1.19 16.47
N GLY A 309 -12.13 -2.38 16.95
CA GLY A 309 -10.83 -2.99 16.68
C GLY A 309 -10.62 -3.29 15.19
N MET A 310 -11.66 -3.75 14.50
CA MET A 310 -11.67 -3.94 13.05
C MET A 310 -11.49 -2.60 12.32
N LEU A 311 -12.28 -1.58 12.63
CA LEU A 311 -12.20 -0.26 11.97
C LEU A 311 -10.83 0.40 12.19
N LEU A 312 -10.30 0.33 13.40
CA LEU A 312 -8.94 0.80 13.70
C LEU A 312 -7.89 0.04 12.88
N SER A 313 -8.05 -1.27 12.73
CA SER A 313 -7.12 -2.08 11.93
C SER A 313 -7.14 -1.69 10.45
N ILE A 314 -8.32 -1.40 9.89
CA ILE A 314 -8.49 -0.88 8.52
C ILE A 314 -7.77 0.47 8.38
N ASP A 315 -8.01 1.40 9.30
CA ASP A 315 -7.39 2.73 9.23
C ASP A 315 -5.87 2.65 9.35
N MET A 316 -5.34 1.76 10.20
CA MET A 316 -3.90 1.52 10.34
C MET A 316 -3.28 0.82 9.14
N LEU A 317 -4.02 -0.04 8.43
CA LEU A 317 -3.55 -0.68 7.20
C LEU A 317 -3.17 0.38 6.17
N TYR A 318 -4.06 1.35 5.94
CA TYR A 318 -3.88 2.41 4.93
C TYR A 318 -2.85 3.47 5.31
N GLN A 319 -2.45 3.59 6.59
CA GLN A 319 -1.34 4.47 6.98
C GLN A 319 -0.03 4.15 6.25
N THR A 320 0.16 2.89 5.84
CA THR A 320 1.33 2.50 5.04
C THR A 320 1.34 3.12 3.64
N ALA A 321 0.17 3.38 3.07
CA ALA A 321 0.02 4.02 1.76
C ALA A 321 0.00 5.56 1.87
N THR A 322 -0.29 6.11 3.05
CA THR A 322 -0.34 7.56 3.30
C THR A 322 0.87 8.08 4.08
N TRP A 323 1.98 7.34 4.13
CA TRP A 323 3.15 7.68 4.96
C TRP A 323 3.77 9.06 4.69
N ARG A 324 3.54 9.63 3.51
CA ARG A 324 3.99 10.99 3.12
C ARG A 324 3.04 12.10 3.52
N TRP A 325 1.82 11.76 3.90
CA TRP A 325 0.86 12.76 4.34
C TRP A 325 1.35 13.38 5.64
N LYS A 326 1.27 14.71 5.72
CA LYS A 326 1.69 15.46 6.91
C LYS A 326 0.92 15.04 8.16
N THR A 327 -0.34 14.63 8.00
CA THR A 327 -1.20 14.14 9.07
C THR A 327 -1.60 12.70 8.82
N LYS A 328 -1.55 11.88 9.88
CA LYS A 328 -2.04 10.49 9.85
C LYS A 328 -3.57 10.40 9.94
N VAL A 329 -4.21 11.47 10.39
CA VAL A 329 -5.67 11.60 10.53
C VAL A 329 -6.22 12.30 9.30
N HIS A 330 -7.32 11.78 8.75
CA HIS A 330 -7.97 12.29 7.54
C HIS A 330 -9.48 12.00 7.52
N SER A 331 -10.23 12.69 6.66
CA SER A 331 -11.70 12.62 6.62
C SER A 331 -12.27 11.23 6.28
N ALA A 332 -11.55 10.47 5.45
CA ALA A 332 -11.98 9.17 4.92
C ALA A 332 -11.65 7.95 5.80
N GLN A 333 -11.23 8.15 7.05
CA GLN A 333 -11.03 7.04 7.99
C GLN A 333 -12.37 6.40 8.34
N VAL A 334 -12.41 5.07 8.36
CA VAL A 334 -13.66 4.33 8.56
C VAL A 334 -14.17 4.42 9.99
N LEU A 335 -13.29 4.65 10.97
CA LEU A 335 -13.68 4.91 12.34
C LEU A 335 -14.53 6.19 12.45
N TRP A 336 -14.14 7.27 11.75
CA TRP A 336 -14.93 8.50 11.71
C TRP A 336 -16.28 8.30 11.03
N ILE A 337 -16.34 7.47 9.99
CA ILE A 337 -17.59 7.13 9.29
C ILE A 337 -18.57 6.43 10.24
N ALA A 338 -18.12 5.38 10.92
CA ALA A 338 -18.95 4.63 11.86
C ALA A 338 -19.41 5.51 13.03
N LEU A 339 -18.53 6.36 13.55
CA LEU A 339 -18.85 7.28 14.65
C LEU A 339 -19.85 8.37 14.22
N SER A 340 -19.70 8.93 13.03
CA SER A 340 -20.70 9.86 12.46
C SER A 340 -22.07 9.19 12.32
N LEU A 341 -22.12 7.96 11.78
CA LEU A 341 -23.37 7.23 11.63
C LEU A 341 -24.01 6.90 12.99
N PHE A 342 -23.21 6.52 13.98
CA PHE A 342 -23.68 6.29 15.35
C PHE A 342 -24.40 7.52 15.93
N PHE A 343 -23.77 8.70 15.87
CA PHE A 343 -24.38 9.93 16.41
C PHE A 343 -25.63 10.36 15.64
N LEU A 344 -25.63 10.19 14.31
CA LEU A 344 -26.79 10.46 13.48
C LEU A 344 -27.98 9.58 13.89
N LEU A 345 -27.76 8.27 14.02
CA LEU A 345 -28.80 7.28 14.36
C LEU A 345 -29.29 7.40 15.82
N LYS A 346 -28.42 7.80 16.75
CA LYS A 346 -28.81 8.11 18.14
C LYS A 346 -29.54 9.45 18.28
N GLY A 347 -29.64 10.27 17.23
CA GLY A 347 -30.22 11.61 17.29
C GLY A 347 -29.35 12.63 18.03
N MET A 348 -28.06 12.33 18.26
CA MET A 348 -27.11 13.23 18.91
C MET A 348 -26.55 14.25 17.89
N LEU A 349 -27.45 15.07 17.32
CA LEU A 349 -27.13 16.01 16.24
C LEU A 349 -25.98 16.99 16.54
N PRO A 350 -25.81 17.52 17.78
CA PRO A 350 -24.65 18.36 18.09
C PRO A 350 -23.31 17.61 17.93
N ALA A 351 -23.23 16.37 18.43
CA ALA A 351 -22.02 15.55 18.31
C ALA A 351 -21.74 15.17 16.84
N PHE A 352 -22.81 14.82 16.09
CA PHE A 352 -22.72 14.60 14.65
C PHE A 352 -22.19 15.85 13.92
N GLY A 353 -22.71 17.04 14.24
CA GLY A 353 -22.29 18.31 13.66
C GLY A 353 -20.82 18.64 13.94
N ILE A 354 -20.35 18.44 15.18
CA ILE A 354 -18.95 18.65 15.57
C ILE A 354 -18.01 17.73 14.77
N ILE A 355 -18.34 16.43 14.69
CA ILE A 355 -17.52 15.48 13.93
C ILE A 355 -17.60 15.77 12.44
N GLY A 356 -18.78 16.07 11.90
CA GLY A 356 -18.96 16.49 10.51
C GLY A 356 -18.07 17.69 10.18
N PHE A 357 -18.07 18.72 11.03
CA PHE A 357 -17.22 19.89 10.87
C PHE A 357 -15.73 19.53 10.88
N LEU A 358 -15.27 18.75 11.87
CA LEU A 358 -13.89 18.27 11.92
C LEU A 358 -13.51 17.49 10.65
N ARG A 359 -14.40 16.63 10.15
CA ARG A 359 -14.18 15.85 8.94
C ARG A 359 -14.13 16.72 7.69
N ILE A 360 -14.91 17.80 7.62
CA ILE A 360 -14.80 18.81 6.54
C ILE A 360 -13.44 19.49 6.58
N LEU A 361 -12.98 19.92 7.77
CA LEU A 361 -11.66 20.52 7.93
C LEU A 361 -10.55 19.57 7.48
N LEU A 362 -10.62 18.31 7.90
CA LEU A 362 -9.67 17.27 7.47
C LEU A 362 -9.75 16.99 5.97
N TYR A 363 -10.95 17.04 5.39
CA TYR A 363 -11.16 16.86 3.95
C TYR A 363 -10.50 17.99 3.16
N PHE A 364 -10.75 19.25 3.53
CA PHE A 364 -10.11 20.40 2.90
C PHE A 364 -8.60 20.40 3.11
N TYR A 365 -8.14 20.06 4.31
CA TYR A 365 -6.71 19.89 4.58
C TYR A 365 -6.08 18.87 3.63
N ARG A 366 -6.73 17.70 3.45
CA ARG A 366 -6.30 16.69 2.48
C ARG A 366 -6.29 17.23 1.05
N LYS A 367 -7.26 18.07 0.67
CA LYS A 367 -7.32 18.70 -0.66
C LYS A 367 -6.28 19.80 -0.90
N THR A 368 -5.62 20.31 0.14
CA THR A 368 -4.50 21.26 -0.04
C THR A 368 -3.20 20.59 -0.46
N THR A 369 -3.13 19.25 -0.45
CA THR A 369 -1.92 18.55 -0.89
C THR A 369 -1.83 18.53 -2.43
N PRO A 370 -0.62 18.60 -3.01
CA PRO A 370 -0.41 18.69 -4.46
C PRO A 370 -1.10 17.60 -5.28
N GLU A 371 -1.38 16.45 -4.65
CA GLU A 371 -1.90 15.25 -5.27
C GLU A 371 -3.43 15.26 -5.46
N ALA A 372 -4.14 16.18 -4.82
CA ALA A 372 -5.60 16.21 -4.81
C ALA A 372 -6.16 17.26 -5.78
N ARG A 373 -6.88 16.83 -6.83
CA ARG A 373 -7.55 17.72 -7.80
C ARG A 373 -9.05 17.43 -7.86
N GLY A 374 -9.87 18.48 -7.92
CA GLY A 374 -11.32 18.40 -8.19
C GLY A 374 -12.16 19.29 -7.29
N GLN A 375 -12.35 20.56 -7.67
CA GLN A 375 -13.21 21.50 -6.92
C GLN A 375 -14.69 21.05 -6.90
N PHE A 376 -15.18 20.43 -7.99
CA PHE A 376 -16.55 19.95 -8.09
C PHE A 376 -16.90 18.87 -7.05
N MET A 377 -16.04 17.87 -6.88
CA MET A 377 -16.26 16.79 -5.91
C MET A 377 -16.23 17.30 -4.46
N ALA A 378 -15.37 18.28 -4.17
CA ALA A 378 -15.37 18.98 -2.89
C ALA A 378 -16.69 19.69 -2.60
N TRP A 379 -17.27 20.40 -3.57
CA TRP A 379 -18.60 20.99 -3.42
C TRP A 379 -19.66 19.91 -3.15
N MET A 380 -19.69 18.83 -3.94
CA MET A 380 -20.64 17.73 -3.71
C MET A 380 -20.52 17.12 -2.30
N ARG A 381 -19.30 16.88 -1.81
CA ARG A 381 -19.05 16.33 -0.47
C ARG A 381 -19.59 17.25 0.63
N VAL A 382 -19.30 18.55 0.53
CA VAL A 382 -19.79 19.55 1.49
C VAL A 382 -21.31 19.66 1.44
N THR A 383 -21.90 19.68 0.25
CA THR A 383 -23.37 19.72 0.07
C THR A 383 -24.03 18.49 0.67
N CYS A 384 -23.49 17.28 0.46
CA CYS A 384 -24.03 16.06 1.04
C CYS A 384 -24.01 16.11 2.57
N LEU A 385 -22.91 16.56 3.17
CA LEU A 385 -22.79 16.64 4.63
C LEU A 385 -23.68 17.75 5.23
N ALA A 386 -23.71 18.93 4.62
CA ALA A 386 -24.60 20.01 5.02
C ALA A 386 -26.07 19.58 4.92
N GLY A 387 -26.45 18.92 3.82
CA GLY A 387 -27.77 18.34 3.65
C GLY A 387 -28.09 17.28 4.71
N THR A 388 -27.13 16.40 5.05
CA THR A 388 -27.32 15.40 6.12
C THR A 388 -27.64 16.06 7.46
N VAL A 389 -26.92 17.13 7.82
CA VAL A 389 -27.18 17.90 9.05
C VAL A 389 -28.57 18.52 9.00
N VAL A 390 -28.90 19.23 7.92
CA VAL A 390 -30.18 19.92 7.74
C VAL A 390 -31.35 18.93 7.85
N PHE A 391 -31.36 17.86 7.05
CA PHE A 391 -32.44 16.88 7.08
C PHE A 391 -32.48 16.07 8.37
N GLY A 392 -31.35 15.90 9.06
CA GLY A 392 -31.30 15.35 10.41
C GLY A 392 -32.05 16.21 11.43
N PHE A 393 -31.92 17.54 11.36
CA PHE A 393 -32.68 18.47 12.21
C PHE A 393 -34.17 18.51 11.89
N TYR A 394 -34.54 18.38 10.61
CA TYR A 394 -35.95 18.31 10.17
C TYR A 394 -36.60 16.92 10.36
N GLN A 395 -35.93 16.00 11.06
CA GLN A 395 -36.40 14.63 11.33
C GLN A 395 -36.66 13.77 10.07
N SER A 396 -36.17 14.18 8.91
CA SER A 396 -36.21 13.40 7.67
C SER A 396 -35.02 12.44 7.60
N ILE A 397 -35.02 11.44 8.49
CA ILE A 397 -33.87 10.54 8.69
C ILE A 397 -33.49 9.75 7.44
N GLU A 398 -34.45 9.36 6.60
CA GLU A 398 -34.19 8.62 5.36
C GLU A 398 -33.35 9.42 4.37
N ILE A 399 -33.72 10.69 4.16
CA ILE A 399 -32.99 11.61 3.28
C ILE A 399 -31.60 11.89 3.86
N ALA A 400 -31.50 12.09 5.18
CA ALA A 400 -30.22 12.26 5.86
C ALA A 400 -29.29 11.06 5.66
N LEU A 401 -29.80 9.82 5.77
CA LEU A 401 -29.00 8.61 5.56
C LEU A 401 -28.54 8.44 4.12
N ILE A 402 -29.38 8.78 3.14
CA ILE A 402 -29.02 8.75 1.72
C ILE A 402 -27.90 9.75 1.42
N LEU A 403 -28.04 11.00 1.90
CA LEU A 403 -27.02 12.04 1.72
C LEU A 403 -25.72 11.70 2.45
N PHE A 404 -25.81 11.12 3.65
CA PHE A 404 -24.66 10.63 4.39
C PHE A 404 -23.91 9.57 3.57
N ALA A 405 -24.61 8.52 3.13
CA ALA A 405 -24.02 7.44 2.35
C ALA A 405 -23.38 7.95 1.06
N ALA A 406 -24.07 8.82 0.32
CA ALA A 406 -23.55 9.43 -0.91
C ALA A 406 -22.26 10.22 -0.64
N GLY A 407 -22.25 11.05 0.41
CA GLY A 407 -21.06 11.78 0.81
C GLY A 407 -19.89 10.86 1.18
N GLU A 408 -20.15 9.80 1.94
CA GLU A 408 -19.10 8.87 2.38
C GLU A 408 -18.52 8.06 1.22
N ILE A 409 -19.35 7.65 0.28
CA ILE A 409 -18.90 7.01 -0.96
C ILE A 409 -17.98 7.96 -1.73
N LEU A 410 -18.36 9.23 -1.91
CA LEU A 410 -17.55 10.21 -2.62
C LEU A 410 -16.17 10.38 -1.97
N ASP A 411 -16.11 10.58 -0.65
CA ASP A 411 -14.85 10.76 0.07
C ASP A 411 -13.96 9.52 0.00
N ARG A 412 -14.54 8.32 0.10
CA ARG A 412 -13.79 7.07 -0.04
C ARG A 412 -13.27 6.90 -1.47
N VAL A 413 -14.09 7.16 -2.49
CA VAL A 413 -13.64 7.09 -3.90
C VAL A 413 -12.46 8.03 -4.14
N GLU A 414 -12.56 9.27 -3.67
CA GLU A 414 -11.46 10.24 -3.80
C GLU A 414 -10.22 9.80 -3.01
N PHE A 415 -10.40 9.34 -1.77
CA PHE A 415 -9.33 8.80 -0.96
C PHE A 415 -8.54 7.70 -1.70
N TYR A 416 -9.21 6.69 -2.27
CA TYR A 416 -8.52 5.63 -3.03
C TYR A 416 -7.79 6.15 -4.27
N ASN A 417 -8.29 7.20 -4.92
CA ASN A 417 -7.64 7.79 -6.10
C ASN A 417 -6.48 8.73 -5.72
N GLU A 418 -6.46 9.25 -4.50
CA GLU A 418 -5.38 10.07 -3.94
C GLU A 418 -4.23 9.24 -3.35
N LEU A 419 -4.47 7.95 -3.06
CA LEU A 419 -3.44 7.03 -2.58
C LEU A 419 -2.35 6.79 -3.65
N LYS A 420 -1.23 7.49 -3.50
CA LYS A 420 -0.03 7.30 -4.30
C LYS A 420 1.03 6.56 -3.48
N VAL A 421 1.30 5.31 -3.86
CA VAL A 421 2.47 4.58 -3.38
C VAL A 421 3.65 5.04 -4.24
N SER A 422 4.62 5.71 -3.63
CA SER A 422 5.77 6.28 -4.32
C SER A 422 6.53 5.23 -5.12
N HIS A 423 6.96 5.61 -6.31
CA HIS A 423 7.89 4.81 -7.11
C HIS A 423 9.32 5.35 -6.95
N PRO A 424 10.35 4.50 -6.90
CA PRO A 424 11.74 4.97 -6.80
C PRO A 424 12.11 5.97 -7.91
N GLN A 425 11.53 5.80 -9.10
CA GLN A 425 11.70 6.73 -10.22
C GLN A 425 11.37 8.18 -9.85
N GLU A 426 10.29 8.39 -9.08
CA GLU A 426 9.85 9.72 -8.66
C GLU A 426 10.82 10.34 -7.65
N GLU A 427 11.50 9.51 -6.85
CA GLU A 427 12.47 9.96 -5.85
C GLU A 427 13.83 10.29 -6.47
N ILE A 428 14.30 9.44 -7.37
CA ILE A 428 15.62 9.55 -8.00
C ILE A 428 15.71 10.77 -8.92
N VAL A 429 14.58 11.20 -9.50
CA VAL A 429 14.50 12.38 -10.38
C VAL A 429 14.39 13.68 -9.58
N ALA A 430 13.91 13.62 -8.33
CA ALA A 430 13.71 14.79 -7.47
C ALA A 430 14.93 15.18 -6.62
N SER A 431 15.84 14.23 -6.39
CA SER A 431 17.16 14.42 -5.74
C SER A 431 18.22 14.84 -6.75
#